data_AF-A0A1V4ZL27-F1
#
_entry.id   AF-A0A1V4ZL27-F1
#
_cell.length_a   1.000
_cell.length_b   1.000
_cell.length_c   1.000
_cell.angle_alpha   90.00
_cell.angle_beta   90.00
_cell.angle_gamma   90.00
#
_symmetry.space_group_name_H-M   'P 1'
#
loop_
_entity.id
_entity.type
_entity.pdbx_description
1 polymer ?
#
loop_
_entity_poly.entity_id
_entity_poly.type
_entity_poly.pdbx_seq_one_letter_code
_entity_poly.pdbx_strand_id
1 'polypeptide(L)'
;MKIHGYFVLMAVLVFLLAVAAGCTTPQQPAAATQAPQTQAQQATVQQAAPTAAAVRSSSAALDTTINVHRNELVCIDIQERMGVDYLYPDQQFRLEVSSAGSGTINPTVVLVDKNNEFRIREVERHWDMVQKTWVYDGVVTVLRLSDITKQTQKEFKIKDQGKYYLCADDRGETGSTDTVYQVPVKLIKL
;
A
#
# COMPACT_ATOMS: atom_id res chain seq x y z
N MET A 1 -19.16 3.33 52.21
CA MET A 1 -19.49 4.43 51.27
C MET A 1 -18.42 5.52 51.38
N LYS A 2 -17.58 5.69 50.36
CA LYS A 2 -16.56 6.75 50.24
C LYS A 2 -16.61 7.27 48.81
N ILE A 3 -17.46 8.26 48.54
CA ILE A 3 -17.66 8.87 47.22
C ILE A 3 -17.60 10.39 47.37
N HIS A 4 -16.50 10.93 47.88
CA HIS A 4 -16.35 12.39 48.06
C HIS A 4 -15.12 12.98 47.37
N GLY A 5 -14.30 12.16 46.68
CA GLY A 5 -13.09 12.63 45.99
C GLY A 5 -13.25 12.91 44.49
N TYR A 6 -14.18 12.24 43.80
CA TYR A 6 -14.26 12.29 42.34
C TYR A 6 -15.06 13.48 41.78
N PHE A 7 -15.93 14.09 42.58
CA PHE A 7 -16.80 15.18 42.12
C PHE A 7 -16.05 16.50 41.91
N VAL A 8 -15.02 16.76 42.71
CA VAL A 8 -14.22 18.01 42.63
C VAL A 8 -13.31 18.01 41.39
N LEU A 9 -12.82 16.83 40.99
CA LEU A 9 -11.89 16.69 39.86
C LEU A 9 -12.60 16.90 38.50
N MET A 10 -13.87 16.52 38.39
CA MET A 10 -14.68 16.74 37.19
C MET A 10 -15.04 18.22 36.98
N ALA A 11 -15.25 18.99 38.05
CA ALA A 11 -15.58 20.42 37.95
C ALA A 11 -14.40 21.26 37.39
N VAL A 12 -13.15 20.91 37.73
CA VAL A 12 -11.95 21.59 37.24
C VAL A 12 -11.68 21.27 35.76
N LEU A 13 -11.98 20.05 35.32
CA LEU A 13 -11.77 19.62 33.92
C LEU A 13 -12.73 20.33 32.96
N VAL A 14 -13.98 20.55 33.35
CA VAL A 14 -14.98 21.27 32.54
C VAL A 14 -14.64 22.76 32.45
N PHE A 15 -14.06 23.35 33.49
CA PHE A 15 -13.63 24.76 33.47
C PHE A 15 -12.42 24.98 32.55
N LEU A 16 -11.49 24.02 32.45
CA LEU A 16 -10.31 24.10 31.56
C LEU A 16 -10.66 23.93 30.07
N LEU A 17 -11.72 23.19 29.74
CA LEU A 17 -12.19 23.01 28.35
C LEU A 17 -12.92 24.23 27.78
N ALA A 18 -13.37 25.17 28.63
CA ALA A 18 -14.06 26.38 28.19
C ALA A 18 -13.12 27.54 27.80
N VAL A 19 -11.81 27.45 28.06
CA VAL A 19 -10.85 28.55 27.85
C VAL A 19 -10.05 28.43 26.53
N ALA A 20 -10.19 27.33 25.79
CA ALA A 20 -9.51 27.16 24.49
C ALA A 20 -10.39 27.48 23.27
N ALA A 21 -11.65 27.89 23.49
CA ALA A 21 -12.57 28.31 22.44
C ALA A 21 -12.79 29.83 22.51
N GLY A 22 -11.90 30.62 21.90
CA GLY A 22 -12.20 32.03 21.71
C GLY A 22 -11.05 32.89 21.21
N CYS A 23 -11.34 33.58 20.11
CA CYS A 23 -10.73 34.84 19.65
C CYS A 23 -9.42 34.74 18.85
N THR A 24 -9.54 34.72 17.51
CA THR A 24 -8.96 35.79 16.66
C THR A 24 -9.66 35.87 15.29
N THR A 25 -10.45 36.94 15.17
CA THR A 25 -10.88 37.81 14.05
C THR A 25 -10.76 37.36 12.57
N PRO A 26 -11.81 37.58 11.74
CA PRO A 26 -11.74 37.44 10.28
C PRO A 26 -11.11 38.68 9.64
N GLN A 27 -10.08 38.50 8.82
CA GLN A 27 -9.50 39.56 8.00
C GLN A 27 -10.02 39.45 6.56
N GLN A 28 -10.99 40.30 6.24
CA GLN A 28 -11.56 40.48 4.91
C GLN A 28 -10.62 41.35 4.06
N PRO A 29 -10.13 40.90 2.90
CA PRO A 29 -9.52 41.81 1.94
C PRO A 29 -10.61 42.67 1.28
N ALA A 30 -10.38 43.97 1.26
CA ALA A 30 -11.22 44.94 0.55
C ALA A 30 -11.13 44.71 -0.96
N ALA A 31 -12.29 44.73 -1.63
CA ALA A 31 -12.38 44.86 -3.06
C ALA A 31 -11.93 46.27 -3.47
N ALA A 32 -11.01 46.36 -4.44
CA ALA A 32 -10.65 47.61 -5.07
C ALA A 32 -10.45 47.43 -6.59
N THR A 33 -11.40 48.03 -7.31
CA THR A 33 -11.21 48.79 -8.55
C THR A 33 -10.95 48.03 -9.85
N GLN A 34 -12.01 47.92 -10.65
CA GLN A 34 -11.96 47.70 -12.09
C GLN A 34 -11.30 48.90 -12.82
N ALA A 35 -10.46 48.59 -13.80
CA ALA A 35 -9.93 49.50 -14.79
C ALA A 35 -10.18 48.91 -16.21
N PRO A 36 -10.21 49.73 -17.27
CA PRO A 36 -11.17 49.63 -18.37
C PRO A 36 -11.03 48.43 -19.31
N GLN A 37 -12.16 48.02 -19.89
CA GLN A 37 -12.24 47.17 -21.07
C GLN A 37 -11.50 47.81 -22.26
N THR A 38 -10.53 47.09 -22.81
CA THR A 38 -10.05 47.32 -24.18
C THR A 38 -10.61 46.20 -25.06
N GLN A 39 -11.48 46.57 -26.00
CA GLN A 39 -11.89 45.70 -27.10
C GLN A 39 -10.66 45.36 -27.96
N ALA A 40 -10.40 44.07 -28.14
CA ALA A 40 -9.51 43.58 -29.19
C ALA A 40 -10.12 42.33 -29.83
N GLN A 41 -10.65 42.56 -31.04
CA GLN A 41 -10.71 41.70 -32.23
C GLN A 41 -10.89 40.18 -32.05
N GLN A 42 -12.01 39.70 -32.61
CA GLN A 42 -12.22 38.31 -33.00
C GLN A 42 -11.07 37.83 -33.91
N ALA A 43 -10.28 36.89 -33.40
CA ALA A 43 -9.52 35.96 -34.22
C ALA A 43 -10.10 34.57 -33.95
N THR A 44 -10.78 34.03 -34.96
CA THR A 44 -11.27 32.65 -34.98
C THR A 44 -10.07 31.71 -35.01
N VAL A 45 -9.62 31.24 -33.85
CA VAL A 45 -8.66 30.13 -33.78
C VAL A 45 -9.47 28.86 -33.65
N GLN A 46 -9.38 28.02 -34.67
CA GLN A 46 -9.86 26.63 -34.67
C GLN A 46 -9.39 25.96 -33.37
N GLN A 47 -10.31 25.75 -32.44
CA GLN A 47 -10.06 24.96 -31.25
C GLN A 47 -10.07 23.49 -31.68
N ALA A 48 -8.89 22.99 -32.09
CA ALA A 48 -8.64 21.56 -32.04
C ALA A 48 -8.78 21.16 -30.57
N ALA A 49 -9.86 20.45 -30.25
CA ALA A 49 -10.03 19.86 -28.93
C ALA A 49 -8.75 19.07 -28.61
N PRO A 50 -8.13 19.23 -27.43
CA PRO A 50 -7.19 18.23 -27.00
C PRO A 50 -8.00 16.97 -26.83
N THR A 51 -7.88 16.05 -27.78
CA THR A 51 -8.18 14.65 -27.53
C THR A 51 -7.31 14.31 -26.33
N ALA A 52 -7.92 14.29 -25.15
CA ALA A 52 -7.33 13.63 -24.01
C ALA A 52 -7.23 12.16 -24.43
N ALA A 53 -6.12 11.83 -25.08
CA ALA A 53 -5.60 10.49 -25.06
C ALA A 53 -5.40 10.22 -23.57
N ALA A 54 -6.42 9.64 -22.94
CA ALA A 54 -6.29 8.92 -21.70
C ALA A 54 -5.42 7.70 -22.01
N VAL A 55 -4.15 7.94 -22.31
CA VAL A 55 -3.10 7.03 -21.91
C VAL A 55 -3.22 7.05 -20.40
N ARG A 56 -3.93 6.05 -19.85
CA ARG A 56 -3.70 5.63 -18.48
C ARG A 56 -2.23 5.24 -18.45
N SER A 57 -1.37 6.22 -18.22
CA SER A 57 -0.04 5.97 -17.72
C SER A 57 -0.29 5.45 -16.32
N SER A 58 -0.53 4.14 -16.21
CA SER A 58 -0.49 3.47 -14.92
C SER A 58 0.98 3.46 -14.53
N SER A 59 1.48 4.60 -14.05
CA SER A 59 2.76 4.62 -13.36
C SER A 59 2.63 3.59 -12.24
N ALA A 60 3.56 2.63 -12.23
CA ALA A 60 3.57 1.63 -11.18
C ALA A 60 3.52 2.34 -9.82
N ALA A 61 2.61 1.91 -8.96
CA ALA A 61 2.60 2.37 -7.58
C ALA A 61 3.88 1.90 -6.87
N LEU A 62 4.39 0.74 -7.26
CA LEU A 62 5.66 0.16 -6.82
C LEU A 62 6.31 -0.56 -7.99
N ASP A 63 7.61 -0.37 -8.19
CA ASP A 63 8.43 -1.15 -9.13
C ASP A 63 9.77 -1.42 -8.43
N THR A 64 10.00 -2.66 -8.01
CA THR A 64 11.15 -3.01 -7.16
C THR A 64 11.54 -4.49 -7.30
N THR A 65 12.64 -4.88 -6.67
CA THR A 65 13.12 -6.26 -6.63
C THR A 65 13.28 -6.67 -5.18
N ILE A 66 12.65 -7.79 -4.80
CA ILE A 66 12.90 -8.42 -3.51
C ILE A 66 14.06 -9.40 -3.70
N ASN A 67 15.16 -9.17 -2.98
CA ASN A 67 16.29 -10.11 -2.93
C ASN A 67 16.03 -11.06 -1.76
N VAL A 68 15.87 -12.35 -2.05
CA VAL A 68 15.62 -13.38 -1.05
C VAL A 68 16.71 -14.44 -1.15
N HIS A 69 17.35 -14.78 -0.04
CA HIS A 69 18.28 -15.90 0.00
C HIS A 69 17.52 -17.23 0.13
N ARG A 70 18.20 -18.32 -0.21
CA ARG A 70 17.67 -19.67 0.04
C ARG A 70 17.33 -19.84 1.52
N ASN A 71 16.20 -20.48 1.81
CA ASN A 71 15.69 -20.68 3.18
C ASN A 71 15.41 -19.38 3.95
N GLU A 72 15.15 -18.28 3.25
CA GLU A 72 14.84 -16.99 3.85
C GLU A 72 13.39 -16.55 3.53
N LEU A 73 12.85 -15.71 4.40
CA LEU A 73 11.66 -14.91 4.14
C LEU A 73 12.06 -13.43 4.20
N VAL A 74 11.81 -12.70 3.12
CA VAL A 74 12.06 -11.25 3.04
C VAL A 74 10.77 -10.53 2.74
N CYS A 75 10.42 -9.54 3.56
CA CYS A 75 9.22 -8.71 3.40
C CYS A 75 9.60 -7.25 3.19
N ILE A 76 8.84 -6.57 2.32
CA ILE A 76 8.92 -5.11 2.13
C ILE A 76 7.61 -4.45 2.58
N ASP A 77 7.74 -3.29 3.21
CA ASP A 77 6.61 -2.42 3.56
C ASP A 77 6.12 -1.70 2.29
N ILE A 78 4.89 -1.98 1.86
CA ILE A 78 4.35 -1.41 0.62
C ILE A 78 4.08 0.09 0.79
N GLN A 79 3.62 0.50 1.97
CA GLN A 79 3.24 1.88 2.27
C GLN A 79 4.47 2.78 2.25
N GLU A 80 5.56 2.35 2.88
CA GLU A 80 6.85 3.04 2.86
C GLU A 80 7.34 3.24 1.42
N ARG A 81 7.31 2.17 0.62
CA ARG A 81 7.79 2.22 -0.77
C ARG A 81 6.91 3.08 -1.68
N MET A 82 5.61 3.15 -1.40
CA MET A 82 4.64 3.95 -2.14
C MET A 82 4.56 5.41 -1.65
N GLY A 83 5.16 5.74 -0.50
CA GLY A 83 5.05 7.06 0.12
C GLY A 83 3.64 7.41 0.62
N VAL A 84 2.88 6.40 1.08
CA VAL A 84 1.53 6.56 1.64
C VAL A 84 1.46 6.02 3.06
N ASP A 85 0.50 6.47 3.87
CA ASP A 85 0.38 5.97 5.25
C ASP A 85 -0.34 4.62 5.33
N TYR A 86 -1.37 4.44 4.50
CA TYR A 86 -2.27 3.29 4.49
C TYR A 86 -2.75 2.98 3.08
N LEU A 87 -3.12 1.72 2.84
CA LEU A 87 -4.02 1.36 1.76
C LEU A 87 -5.47 1.34 2.28
N TYR A 88 -6.40 1.71 1.43
CA TYR A 88 -7.81 1.90 1.78
C TYR A 88 -8.68 0.80 1.16
N PRO A 89 -9.82 0.47 1.78
CA PRO A 89 -10.82 -0.41 1.21
C PRO A 89 -11.15 -0.01 -0.22
N ASP A 90 -11.43 -1.02 -1.02
CA ASP A 90 -11.80 -0.92 -2.42
C ASP A 90 -10.74 -0.45 -3.41
N GLN A 91 -9.54 -0.09 -2.95
CA GLN A 91 -8.42 0.14 -3.86
C GLN A 91 -8.06 -1.15 -4.60
N GLN A 92 -8.02 -1.06 -5.93
CA GLN A 92 -7.70 -2.18 -6.81
C GLN A 92 -6.26 -2.06 -7.29
N PHE A 93 -5.57 -3.19 -7.30
CA PHE A 93 -4.19 -3.28 -7.74
C PHE A 93 -4.00 -4.52 -8.59
N ARG A 94 -3.01 -4.46 -9.48
CA ARG A 94 -2.41 -5.63 -10.13
C ARG A 94 -1.01 -5.81 -9.60
N LEU A 95 -0.73 -6.98 -9.03
CA LEU A 95 0.63 -7.39 -8.72
C LEU A 95 1.17 -8.18 -9.92
N GLU A 96 2.29 -7.74 -10.47
CA GLU A 96 3.07 -8.46 -11.46
C GLU A 96 4.36 -8.93 -10.78
N VAL A 97 4.69 -10.22 -10.90
CA VAL A 97 5.88 -10.82 -10.34
C VAL A 97 6.60 -11.63 -11.40
N SER A 98 7.92 -11.53 -11.45
CA SER A 98 8.76 -12.30 -12.38
C SER A 98 9.85 -13.05 -11.63
N SER A 99 10.38 -14.12 -12.24
CA SER A 99 11.65 -14.71 -11.82
C SER A 99 12.77 -14.15 -12.69
N ALA A 100 13.85 -13.68 -12.07
CA ALA A 100 14.92 -12.96 -12.77
C ALA A 100 15.91 -13.86 -13.56
N GLY A 101 15.77 -15.19 -13.59
CA GLY A 101 16.72 -16.01 -14.36
C GLY A 101 16.53 -17.52 -14.33
N SER A 102 17.35 -18.19 -15.17
CA SER A 102 17.41 -19.65 -15.28
C SER A 102 18.18 -20.25 -14.12
N GLY A 103 17.46 -20.81 -13.16
CA GLY A 103 18.01 -21.43 -11.93
C GLY A 103 16.94 -21.52 -10.84
N THR A 104 15.71 -21.72 -11.29
CA THR A 104 14.42 -21.49 -10.63
C THR A 104 14.30 -22.21 -9.29
N ILE A 105 14.65 -21.51 -8.24
CA ILE A 105 13.85 -21.58 -7.03
C ILE A 105 12.52 -20.88 -7.29
N ASN A 106 11.49 -21.39 -6.64
CA ASN A 106 10.10 -21.05 -6.80
C ASN A 106 9.62 -20.24 -5.59
N PRO A 107 10.08 -18.98 -5.41
CA PRO A 107 9.69 -18.22 -4.24
C PRO A 107 8.18 -18.02 -4.27
N THR A 108 7.55 -18.20 -3.11
CA THR A 108 6.15 -17.86 -2.95
C THR A 108 6.08 -16.39 -2.58
N VAL A 109 5.37 -15.60 -3.38
CA VAL A 109 5.09 -14.21 -3.06
C VAL A 109 3.75 -14.12 -2.36
N VAL A 110 3.76 -13.52 -1.17
CA VAL A 110 2.59 -13.39 -0.29
C VAL A 110 2.38 -11.94 0.06
N LEU A 111 1.15 -11.47 -0.12
CA LEU A 111 0.70 -10.19 0.39
C LEU A 111 -0.06 -10.44 1.70
N VAL A 112 0.43 -9.87 2.79
CA VAL A 112 -0.21 -9.97 4.12
C VAL A 112 -0.51 -8.59 4.67
N ASP A 113 -1.52 -8.48 5.54
CA ASP A 113 -1.69 -7.27 6.34
C ASP A 113 -0.66 -7.20 7.48
N LYS A 114 -0.60 -6.05 8.17
CA LYS A 114 0.31 -5.82 9.30
C LYS A 114 0.11 -6.79 10.47
N ASN A 115 -1.12 -7.24 10.73
CA ASN A 115 -1.38 -8.16 11.84
C ASN A 115 -0.83 -9.57 11.54
N ASN A 116 -0.75 -9.91 10.26
CA ASN A 116 -0.27 -11.20 9.78
C ASN A 116 1.24 -11.22 9.48
N GLU A 117 1.92 -10.07 9.46
CA GLU A 117 3.36 -9.98 9.21
C GLU A 117 4.20 -10.78 10.22
N PHE A 118 3.93 -10.61 11.53
CA PHE A 118 4.67 -11.37 12.56
C PHE A 118 4.42 -12.86 12.42
N ARG A 119 3.17 -13.25 12.12
CA ARG A 119 2.80 -14.66 11.97
C ARG A 119 3.52 -15.32 10.81
N ILE A 120 3.60 -14.67 9.64
CA ILE A 120 4.28 -15.27 8.48
C ILE A 120 5.77 -15.50 8.73
N ARG A 121 6.42 -14.67 9.56
CA ARG A 121 7.82 -14.85 9.97
C ARG A 121 8.01 -16.06 10.91
N GLU A 122 7.02 -16.37 11.73
CA GLU A 122 7.08 -17.43 12.74
C GLU A 122 6.60 -18.80 12.24
N VAL A 123 5.78 -18.83 11.18
CA VAL A 123 5.26 -20.09 10.63
C VAL A 123 6.05 -20.53 9.40
N GLU A 124 6.35 -21.83 9.34
CA GLU A 124 6.86 -22.45 8.12
C GLU A 124 5.70 -22.74 7.16
N ARG A 125 5.96 -22.56 5.86
CA ARG A 125 5.01 -22.99 4.83
C ARG A 125 5.00 -24.51 4.73
N HIS A 126 3.86 -25.09 4.41
CA HIS A 126 3.76 -26.49 4.04
C HIS A 126 2.98 -26.66 2.73
N TRP A 127 3.20 -27.77 2.04
CA TRP A 127 2.53 -28.04 0.78
C TRP A 127 1.14 -28.65 1.02
N ASP A 128 0.09 -27.95 0.60
CA ASP A 128 -1.26 -28.50 0.60
C ASP A 128 -1.44 -29.43 -0.61
N MET A 129 -1.57 -30.73 -0.34
CA MET A 129 -1.72 -31.76 -1.37
C MET A 129 -3.04 -31.68 -2.15
N VAL A 130 -4.07 -31.02 -1.60
CA VAL A 130 -5.38 -30.84 -2.22
C VAL A 130 -5.38 -29.57 -3.07
N GLN A 131 -4.98 -28.44 -2.48
CA GLN A 131 -4.95 -27.15 -3.18
C GLN A 131 -3.76 -27.00 -4.13
N LYS A 132 -2.77 -27.90 -4.06
CA LYS A 132 -1.53 -27.89 -4.85
C LYS A 132 -0.82 -26.54 -4.75
N THR A 133 -0.63 -26.06 -3.52
CA THR A 133 -0.07 -24.74 -3.23
C THR A 133 0.57 -24.72 -1.85
N TRP A 134 1.53 -23.82 -1.64
CA TRP A 134 2.13 -23.57 -0.34
C TRP A 134 1.17 -22.81 0.58
N VAL A 135 0.88 -23.34 1.75
CA VAL A 135 -0.03 -22.75 2.74
C VAL A 135 0.71 -22.35 4.02
N TYR A 136 0.13 -21.37 4.71
CA TYR A 136 0.67 -20.76 5.93
C TYR A 136 -0.40 -20.85 7.02
N ASP A 137 -0.21 -21.72 8.00
CA ASP A 137 -1.21 -21.91 9.05
C ASP A 137 -1.37 -20.66 9.91
N GLY A 138 -2.62 -20.24 10.10
CA GLY A 138 -2.95 -19.07 10.92
C GLY A 138 -2.56 -17.72 10.32
N VAL A 139 -2.05 -17.68 9.08
CA VAL A 139 -1.75 -16.47 8.31
C VAL A 139 -2.84 -16.23 7.28
N VAL A 140 -3.52 -15.09 7.40
CA VAL A 140 -4.50 -14.66 6.40
C VAL A 140 -3.79 -13.85 5.31
N THR A 141 -3.71 -14.42 4.11
CA THR A 141 -3.07 -13.77 2.96
C THR A 141 -4.10 -13.02 2.11
N VAL A 142 -3.78 -11.80 1.70
CA VAL A 142 -4.57 -11.04 0.72
C VAL A 142 -4.41 -11.64 -0.68
N LEU A 143 -3.17 -11.99 -1.02
CA LEU A 143 -2.80 -12.58 -2.29
C LEU A 143 -1.62 -13.54 -2.06
N ARG A 144 -1.61 -14.65 -2.78
CA ARG A 144 -0.50 -15.61 -2.81
C ARG A 144 -0.24 -16.05 -4.25
N LEU A 145 1.01 -16.01 -4.66
CA LEU A 145 1.51 -16.51 -5.93
C LEU A 145 2.63 -17.50 -5.62
N SER A 146 2.40 -18.79 -5.88
CA SER A 146 3.38 -19.86 -5.68
C SER A 146 4.07 -20.22 -6.98
N ASP A 147 5.27 -20.81 -6.89
CA ASP A 147 5.97 -21.42 -8.02
C ASP A 147 6.20 -20.49 -9.21
N ILE A 148 6.69 -19.29 -8.91
CA ILE A 148 6.91 -18.23 -9.89
C ILE A 148 8.12 -18.56 -10.76
N THR A 149 7.88 -19.30 -11.84
CA THR A 149 8.88 -19.69 -12.86
C THR A 149 8.90 -18.75 -14.07
N LYS A 150 7.85 -17.95 -14.23
CA LYS A 150 7.63 -17.01 -15.33
C LYS A 150 6.88 -15.78 -14.80
N GLN A 151 6.85 -14.72 -15.61
CA GLN A 151 6.05 -13.55 -15.28
C GLN A 151 4.59 -13.95 -15.03
N THR A 152 4.09 -13.61 -13.84
CA THR A 152 2.75 -13.93 -13.37
C THR A 152 2.11 -12.64 -12.87
N GLN A 153 0.82 -12.46 -13.14
CA GLN A 153 0.09 -11.28 -12.69
C GLN A 153 -1.23 -11.68 -12.04
N LYS A 154 -1.62 -10.93 -11.00
CA LYS A 154 -2.91 -11.12 -10.35
C LYS A 154 -3.47 -9.80 -9.85
N GLU A 155 -4.72 -9.56 -10.21
CA GLU A 155 -5.50 -8.44 -9.71
C GLU A 155 -6.13 -8.80 -8.37
N PHE A 156 -6.16 -7.82 -7.47
CA PHE A 156 -6.75 -7.95 -6.15
C PHE A 156 -7.29 -6.61 -5.67
N LYS A 157 -8.10 -6.68 -4.62
CA LYS A 157 -8.77 -5.54 -4.01
C LYS A 157 -8.45 -5.52 -2.52
N ILE A 158 -8.10 -4.35 -2.01
CA ILE A 158 -7.91 -4.14 -0.57
C ILE A 158 -9.28 -4.20 0.11
N LYS A 159 -9.42 -5.06 1.11
CA LYS A 159 -10.67 -5.25 1.85
C LYS A 159 -10.81 -4.29 3.01
N ASP A 160 -9.71 -4.08 3.75
CA ASP A 160 -9.69 -3.33 4.99
C ASP A 160 -8.68 -2.20 4.91
N GLN A 161 -8.90 -1.12 5.66
CA GLN A 161 -7.88 -0.08 5.76
C GLN A 161 -6.70 -0.61 6.57
N GLY A 162 -5.48 -0.51 6.04
CA GLY A 162 -4.33 -1.04 6.76
C GLY A 162 -2.98 -0.85 6.10
N LYS A 163 -1.98 -1.39 6.79
CA LYS A 163 -0.63 -1.57 6.26
C LYS A 163 -0.47 -3.01 5.77
N TYR A 164 0.34 -3.18 4.74
CA TYR A 164 0.47 -4.42 4.00
C TYR A 164 1.93 -4.65 3.64
N TYR A 165 2.35 -5.90 3.80
CA TYR A 165 3.70 -6.34 3.49
C TYR A 165 3.66 -7.29 2.31
N LEU A 166 4.58 -7.09 1.37
CA LEU A 166 4.83 -8.02 0.29
C LEU A 166 6.05 -8.85 0.65
N CYS A 167 5.87 -10.14 0.82
CA CYS A 167 6.91 -11.06 1.22
C CYS A 167 7.25 -12.02 0.09
N ALA A 168 8.54 -12.26 -0.13
CA ALA A 168 9.05 -13.39 -0.90
C ALA A 168 9.57 -14.43 0.09
N ASP A 169 9.06 -15.65 -0.02
CA ASP A 169 9.39 -16.77 0.87
C ASP A 169 10.00 -17.91 0.09
N ASP A 170 11.19 -18.33 0.51
CA ASP A 170 11.88 -19.52 0.04
C ASP A 170 12.18 -20.56 1.14
N ARG A 171 11.60 -20.42 2.33
CA ARG A 171 11.79 -21.40 3.40
C ARG A 171 11.23 -22.76 2.99
N GLY A 172 12.02 -23.82 3.11
CA GLY A 172 11.58 -25.20 2.85
C GLY A 172 12.10 -25.80 1.53
N GLU A 173 12.88 -25.06 0.74
CA GLU A 173 13.65 -25.66 -0.35
C GLU A 173 15.03 -26.15 0.13
N THR A 174 15.22 -27.46 0.17
CA THR A 174 16.49 -28.08 0.57
C THR A 174 17.61 -27.77 -0.43
N GLY A 175 18.74 -27.23 0.04
CA GLY A 175 20.00 -27.12 -0.71
C GLY A 175 21.02 -26.24 0.01
N SER A 176 22.30 -26.39 -0.34
CA SER A 176 23.43 -25.91 0.47
C SER A 176 24.17 -24.69 -0.09
N THR A 177 23.69 -24.09 -1.18
CA THR A 177 24.34 -22.92 -1.80
C THR A 177 23.64 -21.64 -1.40
N ASP A 178 24.39 -20.72 -0.79
CA ASP A 178 23.97 -19.33 -0.56
C ASP A 178 23.76 -18.66 -1.92
N THR A 179 22.52 -18.62 -2.36
CA THR A 179 22.09 -18.09 -3.65
C THR A 179 21.08 -17.01 -3.39
N VAL A 180 21.30 -15.84 -3.97
CA VAL A 180 20.36 -14.72 -3.91
C VAL A 180 19.43 -14.79 -5.10
N TYR A 181 18.14 -14.87 -4.84
CA TYR A 181 17.10 -14.84 -5.84
C TYR A 181 16.53 -13.42 -5.94
N GLN A 182 16.53 -12.90 -7.15
CA GLN A 182 15.90 -11.62 -7.46
C GLN A 182 14.47 -11.87 -7.90
N VAL A 183 13.52 -11.31 -7.15
CA VAL A 183 12.09 -11.39 -7.43
C VAL A 183 11.60 -9.98 -7.80
N PRO A 184 11.67 -9.60 -9.10
CA PRO A 184 11.05 -8.38 -9.57
C PRO A 184 9.55 -8.39 -9.28
N VAL A 185 9.09 -7.35 -8.60
CA VAL A 185 7.70 -7.13 -8.23
C VAL A 185 7.27 -5.74 -8.67
N LYS A 186 6.10 -5.67 -9.28
CA LYS A 186 5.50 -4.43 -9.73
C LYS A 186 4.06 -4.38 -9.27
N LEU A 187 3.71 -3.36 -8.50
CA LEU A 187 2.34 -3.09 -8.08
C LEU A 187 1.79 -1.94 -8.90
N ILE A 188 0.69 -2.19 -9.61
CA ILE A 188 0.04 -1.20 -10.47
C ILE A 188 -1.32 -0.89 -9.87
N LYS A 189 -1.59 0.39 -9.63
CA LYS A 189 -2.92 0.83 -9.20
C LYS A 189 -3.86 0.87 -10.42
N LEU A 190 -5.04 0.27 -10.29
CA LEU A 190 -6.02 0.12 -11.37
C LEU A 190 -7.13 1.19 -11.30
#